data_AF-A0A3N5QQE3-F1
#
_entry.id   AF-A0A3N5QQE3-F1
#
_cell.length_a   1.000
_cell.length_b   1.000
_cell.length_c   1.000
_cell.angle_alpha   90.00
_cell.angle_beta   90.00
_cell.angle_gamma   90.00
#
_symmetry.space_group_name_H-M   'P 1'
#
loop_
_entity.id
_entity.type
_entity.pdbx_description
1 polymer ?
#
loop_
_entity_poly.entity_id
_entity_poly.type
_entity_poly.pdbx_seq_one_letter_code
_entity_poly.pdbx_strand_id
1 'polypeptide(L)'
;MQPGREGKIKIQVKTAGYEGEMSKNITVYTNDPNQKILTLELKAFIKQSIYLSRKSITLQGMAGQTITQSIEVKAGEDKPLILKPTFFDLDQKVSYQIEEIIKGKIYKIHFTHKPGPVESYSGSLTLETNFLKKPQIKILIWGNFTAN
;
A
#
# COMPACT_ATOMS: atom_id res chain seq x y z
N MET A 1 37.75 12.77 15.76
CA MET A 1 38.55 12.87 14.51
C MET A 1 39.78 13.74 14.77
N GLN A 2 40.90 13.51 14.07
CA GLN A 2 42.07 14.41 14.18
C GLN A 2 41.74 15.79 13.58
N PRO A 3 42.30 16.90 14.09
CA PRO A 3 42.11 18.23 13.53
C PRO A 3 42.43 18.28 12.02
N GLY A 4 41.56 18.91 11.22
CA GLY A 4 41.74 19.08 9.78
C GLY A 4 41.50 17.82 8.92
N ARG A 5 40.72 16.85 9.42
CA ARG A 5 40.33 15.65 8.66
C ARG A 5 38.85 15.65 8.31
N GLU A 6 38.56 15.30 7.05
CA GLU A 6 37.20 15.14 6.55
C GLU A 6 36.62 13.78 6.96
N GLY A 7 35.32 13.77 7.27
CA GLY A 7 34.56 12.56 7.55
C GLY A 7 33.43 12.44 6.55
N LYS A 8 33.33 11.29 5.87
CA LYS A 8 32.22 11.02 4.94
C LYS A 8 31.13 10.23 5.67
N ILE A 9 29.92 10.77 5.66
CA ILE A 9 28.73 10.10 6.23
C ILE A 9 27.90 9.56 5.07
N LYS A 10 27.67 8.24 5.02
CA LYS A 10 26.79 7.60 4.04
C LYS A 10 25.47 7.26 4.71
N ILE A 11 24.38 7.82 4.19
CA ILE A 11 23.02 7.61 4.70
C ILE A 11 22.26 6.74 3.70
N GLN A 12 21.71 5.63 4.16
CA GLN A 12 20.83 4.77 3.36
C GLN A 12 19.43 4.80 3.94
N VAL A 13 18.45 5.21 3.11
CA VAL A 13 17.05 5.32 3.52
C VAL A 13 16.24 4.22 2.83
N LYS A 14 15.51 3.43 3.63
CA LYS A 14 14.52 2.48 3.13
C LYS A 14 13.18 3.20 3.00
N THR A 15 12.73 3.42 1.77
CA THR A 15 11.47 4.10 1.46
C THR A 15 10.31 3.13 1.24
N ALA A 16 10.53 1.82 1.40
CA ALA A 16 9.48 0.81 1.29
C ALA A 16 8.35 1.08 2.30
N GLY A 17 7.12 1.20 1.80
CA GLY A 17 5.92 1.51 2.61
C GLY A 17 5.75 2.99 2.99
N TYR A 18 6.67 3.87 2.59
CA TYR A 18 6.53 5.32 2.75
C TYR A 18 5.89 5.93 1.50
N GLU A 19 5.02 6.93 1.70
CA GLU A 19 4.26 7.61 0.66
C GLU A 19 4.18 9.10 1.02
N GLY A 20 4.32 9.99 0.02
CA GLY A 20 4.25 11.44 0.25
C GLY A 20 5.52 12.02 0.87
N GLU A 21 5.35 13.09 1.67
CA GLU A 21 6.47 13.78 2.30
C GLU A 21 7.11 12.92 3.41
N MET A 22 8.43 12.83 3.37
CA MET A 22 9.25 12.14 4.34
C MET A 22 10.34 13.09 4.83
N SER A 23 10.39 13.34 6.14
CA SER A 23 11.52 13.99 6.80
C SER A 23 12.23 13.02 7.75
N LYS A 24 13.56 13.03 7.75
CA LYS A 24 14.40 12.29 8.70
C LYS A 24 15.49 13.21 9.25
N ASN A 25 15.58 13.24 10.58
CA ASN A 25 16.65 13.92 11.29
C ASN A 25 17.79 12.94 11.57
N ILE A 26 19.00 13.31 11.18
CA ILE A 26 20.23 12.60 11.50
C ILE A 26 21.03 13.44 12.48
N THR A 27 21.20 12.90 13.69
CA THR A 27 22.06 13.51 14.73
C THR A 27 23.48 13.01 14.57
N VAL A 28 24.42 13.92 14.36
CA VAL A 28 25.85 13.65 14.22
C VAL A 28 26.55 14.17 15.47
N TYR A 29 27.21 13.27 16.20
CA TYR A 29 28.07 13.63 17.31
C TYR A 29 29.48 13.91 16.81
N THR A 30 30.02 15.07 17.16
CA THR A 30 31.36 15.51 16.72
C THR A 30 32.24 15.80 17.93
N ASN A 31 33.56 15.80 17.71
CA ASN A 31 34.53 16.25 18.70
C ASN A 31 34.94 17.72 18.49
N ASP A 32 34.19 18.49 17.70
CA ASP A 32 34.35 19.95 17.61
C ASP A 32 33.89 20.58 18.93
N PRO A 33 34.76 21.32 19.66
CA PRO A 33 34.40 21.95 20.93
C PRO A 33 33.29 23.00 20.77
N ASN A 34 33.17 23.64 19.61
CA ASN A 34 32.17 24.67 19.31
C ASN A 34 30.86 24.05 18.79
N GLN A 35 30.89 22.85 18.21
CA GLN A 35 29.73 22.20 17.62
C GLN A 35 29.71 20.68 17.88
N LYS A 36 29.47 20.30 19.13
CA LYS A 36 29.46 18.90 19.59
C LYS A 36 28.34 18.04 18.98
N ILE A 37 27.25 18.67 18.57
CA ILE A 37 26.09 18.01 17.97
C ILE A 37 25.67 18.79 16.72
N LEU A 38 25.54 18.10 15.60
CA LEU A 38 24.99 18.62 14.36
C LEU A 38 23.73 17.81 14.02
N THR A 39 22.63 18.49 13.69
CA THR A 39 21.43 17.82 13.15
C THR A 39 21.33 18.10 11.66
N LEU A 40 21.25 17.05 10.86
CA LEU A 40 20.99 17.12 9.43
C LEU A 40 19.55 16.71 9.18
N GLU A 41 18.78 17.54 8.45
CA GLU A 41 17.43 17.18 8.03
C GLU A 41 17.45 16.71 6.58
N LEU A 42 16.91 15.50 6.34
CA LEU A 42 16.68 14.97 5.01
C LEU A 42 15.19 15.06 4.68
N LYS A 43 14.83 15.87 3.68
CA LYS A 43 13.46 15.94 3.13
C LYS A 43 13.39 15.23 1.78
N ALA A 44 12.36 14.42 1.58
CA ALA A 44 12.07 13.74 0.33
C ALA A 44 10.57 13.66 0.07
N PHE A 45 10.16 13.64 -1.20
CA PHE A 45 8.79 13.32 -1.60
C PHE A 45 8.78 11.97 -2.33
N ILE A 46 8.16 10.96 -1.72
CA ILE A 46 8.13 9.61 -2.26
C ILE A 46 6.92 9.47 -3.18
N LYS A 47 7.17 9.58 -4.50
CA LYS A 47 6.15 9.31 -5.53
C LYS A 47 5.73 7.84 -5.46
N GLN A 48 4.44 7.62 -5.20
CA GLN A 48 3.86 6.29 -5.13
C GLN A 48 3.67 5.73 -6.55
N SER A 49 4.19 4.54 -6.84
CA SER A 49 3.98 3.90 -8.14
C SER A 49 2.52 3.53 -8.39
N ILE A 50 1.79 3.13 -7.34
CA ILE A 50 0.37 2.73 -7.43
C ILE A 50 -0.36 3.18 -6.18
N TYR A 51 -1.39 4.01 -6.38
CA TYR A 51 -2.28 4.50 -5.34
C TYR A 51 -3.47 3.56 -5.16
N LEU A 52 -3.80 3.28 -3.91
CA LEU A 52 -4.98 2.50 -3.53
C LEU A 52 -5.87 3.38 -2.66
N SER A 53 -7.16 3.47 -2.96
CA SER A 53 -8.07 4.25 -2.10
C SER A 53 -8.18 3.70 -0.68
N ARG A 54 -7.93 2.39 -0.50
CA ARG A 54 -7.94 1.67 0.79
C ARG A 54 -6.93 0.52 0.74
N LYS A 55 -6.32 0.10 1.84
CA LYS A 55 -5.43 -1.10 1.85
C LYS A 55 -6.19 -2.41 2.01
N SER A 56 -7.42 -2.31 2.46
CA SER A 56 -8.28 -3.41 2.82
C SER A 56 -9.74 -3.02 2.67
N ILE A 57 -10.59 -4.02 2.53
CA ILE A 57 -12.04 -3.84 2.52
C ILE A 57 -12.68 -4.72 3.60
N THR A 58 -13.77 -4.21 4.17
CA THR A 58 -14.60 -4.96 5.12
C THR A 58 -16.00 -5.06 4.54
N LEU A 59 -16.47 -6.29 4.38
CA LEU A 59 -17.82 -6.65 3.99
C LEU A 59 -18.55 -7.05 5.29
N GLN A 60 -19.53 -6.25 5.71
CA GLN A 60 -20.22 -6.49 6.98
C GLN A 60 -21.73 -6.32 6.84
N GLY A 61 -22.50 -7.22 7.43
CA GLY A 61 -23.96 -7.14 7.46
C GLY A 61 -24.61 -8.36 8.08
N MET A 62 -25.88 -8.58 7.75
CA MET A 62 -26.63 -9.74 8.25
C MET A 62 -26.39 -10.97 7.36
N ALA A 63 -26.44 -12.15 7.96
CA ALA A 63 -26.41 -13.41 7.21
C ALA A 63 -27.48 -13.41 6.10
N GLY A 64 -27.11 -13.96 4.93
CA GLY A 64 -27.96 -13.96 3.73
C GLY A 64 -27.98 -12.65 2.92
N GLN A 65 -27.38 -11.56 3.39
CA GLN A 65 -27.30 -10.32 2.60
C GLN A 65 -26.21 -10.38 1.54
N THR A 66 -26.48 -9.76 0.38
CA THR A 66 -25.44 -9.50 -0.63
C THR A 66 -24.89 -8.09 -0.39
N ILE A 67 -23.57 -7.97 -0.19
CA ILE A 67 -22.92 -6.68 0.08
C ILE A 67 -21.79 -6.48 -0.91
N THR A 68 -21.78 -5.31 -1.55
CA THR A 68 -20.71 -4.93 -2.47
C THR A 68 -19.92 -3.76 -1.90
N GLN A 69 -18.59 -3.88 -1.91
CA GLN A 69 -17.66 -2.79 -1.63
C GLN A 69 -16.69 -2.64 -2.79
N SER A 70 -16.06 -1.48 -2.89
CA SER A 70 -15.10 -1.23 -3.96
C SER A 70 -13.87 -0.50 -3.48
N ILE A 71 -12.76 -0.80 -4.15
CA ILE A 71 -11.49 -0.12 -4.01
C ILE A 71 -11.09 0.44 -5.37
N GLU A 72 -10.44 1.59 -5.35
CA GLU A 72 -9.89 2.22 -6.54
C GLU A 72 -8.38 2.04 -6.53
N VAL A 73 -7.84 1.65 -7.69
CA VAL A 73 -6.41 1.47 -7.95
C VAL A 73 -6.02 2.46 -9.04
N LYS A 74 -5.10 3.38 -8.73
CA LYS A 74 -4.62 4.37 -9.70
C LYS A 74 -3.14 4.19 -9.99
N ALA A 75 -2.77 4.32 -11.25
CA ALA A 75 -1.38 4.43 -11.68
C ALA A 75 -0.79 5.76 -11.18
N GLY A 76 0.35 5.70 -10.50
CA GLY A 76 1.10 6.89 -10.06
C GLY A 76 2.32 7.19 -10.94
N GLU A 77 2.53 6.41 -12.00
CA GLU A 77 3.57 6.62 -13.02
C GLU A 77 2.93 6.97 -14.36
N ASP A 78 3.67 7.63 -15.26
CA ASP A 78 3.17 8.04 -16.58
C ASP A 78 2.91 6.86 -17.53
N LYS A 79 3.50 5.69 -17.23
CA LYS A 79 3.27 4.44 -17.97
C LYS A 79 1.95 3.79 -17.56
N PRO A 80 1.28 3.06 -18.48
CA PRO A 80 0.04 2.36 -18.16
C PRO A 80 0.29 1.27 -17.12
N LEU A 81 -0.54 1.25 -16.08
CA LEU A 81 -0.62 0.17 -15.11
C LEU A 81 -1.33 -1.02 -15.74
N ILE A 82 -0.81 -2.23 -15.56
CA ILE A 82 -1.46 -3.48 -15.93
C ILE A 82 -1.68 -4.26 -14.62
N LEU A 83 -2.91 -4.72 -14.39
CA LEU A 83 -3.26 -5.55 -13.24
C LEU A 83 -3.60 -6.96 -13.69
N LYS A 84 -2.96 -7.96 -13.09
CA LYS A 84 -3.27 -9.38 -13.33
C LYS A 84 -3.58 -10.07 -11.99
N PRO A 85 -4.77 -10.66 -11.80
CA PRO A 85 -5.04 -11.44 -10.60
C PRO A 85 -4.20 -12.72 -10.62
N THR A 86 -3.45 -12.96 -9.54
CA THR A 86 -2.57 -14.13 -9.42
C THR A 86 -3.01 -15.08 -8.32
N PHE A 87 -3.66 -14.58 -7.27
CA PHE A 87 -4.13 -15.39 -6.16
C PHE A 87 -5.38 -14.80 -5.53
N PHE A 88 -6.34 -15.65 -5.22
CA PHE A 88 -7.57 -15.30 -4.50
C PHE A 88 -8.05 -16.51 -3.69
N ASP A 89 -8.31 -16.31 -2.40
CA ASP A 89 -8.61 -17.36 -1.41
C ASP A 89 -10.05 -17.30 -0.85
N LEU A 90 -10.90 -16.44 -1.42
CA LEU A 90 -12.30 -16.25 -1.00
C LEU A 90 -13.30 -16.56 -2.12
N ASP A 91 -12.93 -17.34 -3.12
CA ASP A 91 -13.76 -17.70 -4.28
C ASP A 91 -15.14 -18.25 -3.90
N GLN A 92 -15.23 -18.99 -2.80
CA GLN A 92 -16.50 -19.54 -2.30
C GLN A 92 -17.41 -18.50 -1.63
N LYS A 93 -16.85 -17.40 -1.09
CA LYS A 93 -17.57 -16.45 -0.21
C LYS A 93 -17.71 -15.05 -0.80
N VAL A 94 -16.83 -14.69 -1.72
CA VAL A 94 -16.72 -13.36 -2.32
C VAL A 94 -16.47 -13.52 -3.82
N SER A 95 -17.24 -12.83 -4.65
CA SER A 95 -16.88 -12.59 -6.04
C SER A 95 -16.17 -11.25 -6.16
N TYR A 96 -15.29 -11.12 -7.16
CA TYR A 96 -14.70 -9.84 -7.50
C TYR A 96 -14.80 -9.55 -8.99
N GLN A 97 -14.86 -8.27 -9.33
CA GLN A 97 -14.85 -7.78 -10.70
C GLN A 97 -13.91 -6.58 -10.79
N ILE A 98 -13.02 -6.59 -11.78
CA ILE A 98 -12.11 -5.47 -12.06
C ILE A 98 -12.70 -4.68 -13.22
N GLU A 99 -13.05 -3.43 -12.97
CA GLU A 99 -13.52 -2.47 -13.96
C GLU A 99 -12.38 -1.50 -14.28
N GLU A 100 -12.08 -1.32 -15.56
CA GLU A 100 -11.10 -0.33 -16.01
C GLU A 100 -11.81 0.98 -16.34
N ILE A 101 -11.76 1.96 -15.43
CA ILE A 101 -12.44 3.25 -15.55
C ILE A 101 -11.72 4.14 -16.55
N ILE A 102 -10.38 4.21 -16.44
CA ILE A 102 -9.52 4.90 -17.40
C ILE A 102 -8.41 3.94 -17.77
N LYS A 103 -8.32 3.63 -19.06
CA LYS A 103 -7.39 2.64 -19.60
C LYS A 103 -5.96 2.87 -19.11
N GLY A 104 -5.40 1.87 -18.43
CA GLY A 104 -4.05 1.90 -17.87
C GLY A 104 -3.82 2.92 -16.75
N LYS A 105 -4.84 3.62 -16.26
CA LYS A 105 -4.71 4.69 -15.26
C LYS A 105 -5.54 4.46 -14.01
N ILE A 106 -6.81 4.09 -14.14
CA ILE A 106 -7.72 3.93 -13.02
C ILE A 106 -8.50 2.64 -13.19
N TYR A 107 -8.40 1.78 -12.18
CA TYR A 107 -9.18 0.57 -12.04
C TYR A 107 -10.06 0.67 -10.80
N LYS A 108 -11.27 0.13 -10.87
CA LYS A 108 -12.17 -0.04 -9.76
C LYS A 108 -12.42 -1.53 -9.56
N ILE A 109 -12.12 -2.04 -8.38
CA ILE A 109 -12.29 -3.45 -8.06
C ILE A 109 -13.48 -3.56 -7.13
N HIS A 110 -14.52 -4.24 -7.60
CA HIS A 110 -15.73 -4.53 -6.86
C HIS A 110 -15.56 -5.89 -6.19
N PHE A 111 -15.92 -5.96 -4.92
CA PHE A 111 -15.96 -7.19 -4.14
C PHE A 111 -17.38 -7.36 -3.63
N THR A 112 -17.98 -8.47 -3.96
CA THR A 112 -19.37 -8.78 -3.60
C THR A 112 -19.39 -10.03 -2.74
N HIS A 113 -19.85 -9.90 -1.50
CA HIS A 113 -20.13 -11.06 -0.65
C HIS A 113 -21.30 -11.85 -1.23
N LYS A 114 -21.11 -13.16 -1.33
CA LYS A 114 -22.14 -14.12 -1.69
C LYS A 114 -22.97 -14.45 -0.45
N PRO A 115 -24.31 -14.34 -0.49
CA PRO A 115 -25.18 -14.71 0.62
C PRO A 115 -24.79 -16.04 1.26
N GLY A 116 -24.59 -16.02 2.58
CA GLY A 116 -24.12 -17.17 3.33
C GLY A 116 -24.59 -17.16 4.79
N PRO A 117 -24.12 -18.13 5.60
CA PRO A 117 -24.45 -18.24 7.01
C PRO A 117 -23.84 -17.11 7.85
N VAL A 118 -24.14 -17.12 9.14
CA VAL A 118 -23.43 -16.30 10.13
C VAL A 118 -21.99 -16.77 10.20
N GLU A 119 -21.06 -15.95 9.70
CA GLU A 119 -19.65 -16.27 9.70
C GLU A 119 -18.77 -15.02 9.65
N SER A 120 -17.53 -15.18 10.12
CA SER A 120 -16.46 -14.23 9.88
C SER A 120 -15.38 -14.91 9.06
N TYR A 121 -14.83 -14.20 8.09
CA TYR A 121 -13.76 -14.70 7.25
C TYR A 121 -12.74 -13.61 6.94
N SER A 122 -11.55 -14.06 6.56
CA SER A 122 -10.48 -13.18 6.13
C SER A 122 -9.76 -13.85 4.98
N GLY A 123 -9.36 -13.05 4.02
CA GLY A 123 -8.59 -13.50 2.88
C GLY A 123 -7.99 -12.33 2.14
N SER A 124 -7.54 -12.58 0.92
CA SER A 124 -6.88 -11.59 0.12
C SER A 124 -6.99 -11.84 -1.37
N LEU A 125 -7.07 -10.74 -2.11
CA LEU A 125 -6.82 -10.72 -3.55
C LEU A 125 -5.40 -10.22 -3.77
N THR A 126 -4.62 -11.00 -4.50
CA THR A 126 -3.28 -10.63 -4.95
C THR A 126 -3.31 -10.33 -6.44
N LEU A 127 -2.75 -9.17 -6.79
CA LEU A 127 -2.61 -8.69 -8.16
C LEU A 127 -1.13 -8.47 -8.46
N GLU A 128 -0.67 -8.98 -9.58
CA GLU A 128 0.63 -8.64 -10.15
C GLU A 128 0.52 -7.38 -11.02
N THR A 129 1.59 -6.58 -11.04
CA THR A 129 1.68 -5.34 -11.78
C THR A 129 2.97 -5.26 -12.60
N ASN A 130 2.93 -4.49 -13.67
CA ASN A 130 4.09 -4.21 -14.53
C ASN A 130 5.08 -3.19 -13.92
N PHE A 131 4.90 -2.73 -12.68
CA PHE A 131 5.76 -1.72 -12.06
C PHE A 131 6.84 -2.37 -11.19
N LEU A 132 8.11 -2.24 -11.58
CA LEU A 132 9.26 -2.82 -10.86
C LEU A 132 9.34 -2.42 -9.37
N LYS A 133 8.91 -1.21 -9.03
CA LYS A 133 8.92 -0.73 -7.64
C LYS A 133 7.81 -1.35 -6.79
N LYS A 134 6.74 -1.84 -7.42
CA LYS A 134 5.57 -2.45 -6.75
C LYS A 134 5.00 -3.55 -7.64
N PRO A 135 5.73 -4.67 -7.80
CA PRO A 135 5.35 -5.73 -8.74
C PRO A 135 4.10 -6.49 -8.29
N GLN A 136 3.70 -6.35 -7.03
CA GLN A 136 2.53 -7.02 -6.47
C GLN A 136 1.75 -6.07 -5.56
N ILE A 137 0.43 -6.20 -5.61
CA ILE A 137 -0.53 -5.57 -4.70
C ILE A 137 -1.29 -6.69 -4.00
N LYS A 138 -1.38 -6.61 -2.68
CA LYS A 138 -2.24 -7.48 -1.87
C LYS A 138 -3.33 -6.64 -1.24
N ILE A 139 -4.58 -6.98 -1.51
CA ILE A 139 -5.77 -6.34 -0.93
C ILE A 139 -6.33 -7.31 0.09
N LEU A 140 -6.36 -6.89 1.36
CA LEU A 140 -6.96 -7.70 2.42
C LEU A 140 -8.47 -7.53 2.44
N ILE A 141 -9.18 -8.64 2.63
CA ILE A 141 -10.64 -8.68 2.62
C ILE A 141 -11.08 -9.33 3.91
N TRP A 142 -11.93 -8.62 4.66
CA TRP A 142 -12.57 -9.13 5.86
C TRP A 142 -14.07 -9.21 5.66
N GLY A 143 -14.66 -10.33 6.07
CA GLY A 143 -16.09 -10.55 6.13
C GLY A 143 -16.55 -10.68 7.57
N ASN A 144 -17.62 -10.00 7.96
CA ASN A 144 -18.26 -10.17 9.25
C ASN A 144 -19.79 -10.15 9.08
N PHE A 145 -20.41 -11.34 9.20
CA PHE A 145 -21.84 -11.51 9.03
C PHE A 145 -22.46 -12.07 10.30
N THR A 146 -23.39 -11.33 10.89
CA THR A 146 -24.05 -11.69 12.14
C THR A 146 -25.46 -12.22 11.92
N ALA A 147 -26.01 -12.87 12.94
CA ALA A 147 -27.42 -13.21 12.96
C ALA A 147 -28.28 -11.94 12.94
N ASN A 148 -29.53 -12.11 12.51
CA ASN A 148 -30.56 -11.08 12.54
C ASN A 148 -31.18 -10.98 13.94
#